data_AF-A0A8C9LUA0-F1
#
_entry.id   AF-A0A8C9LUA0-F1
#
_cell.length_a   1.000
_cell.length_b   1.000
_cell.length_c   1.000
_cell.angle_alpha   90.00
_cell.angle_beta   90.00
_cell.angle_gamma   90.00
#
_symmetry.space_group_name_H-M   'P 1'
#
loop_
_entity.id
_entity.type
_entity.pdbx_description
1 polymer ?
#
loop_
_entity_poly.entity_id
_entity_poly.type
_entity_poly.pdbx_seq_one_letter_code
_entity_poly.pdbx_strand_id
1 'polypeptide(L)'
;MVRYSLDPENPTKSCKSRGSNLRVHFKAKQWGWTQSRWPKKSAEFLLYMLKNAESNAELKDLDVDSLVIEHIQVNKAPKTYRGHGRINPYLSSPCHIEMILTEKEQIFPKPEEEVAQKKKISQKKLKKQKLMAWE
;
A
#
# COMPACT_ATOMS: atom_id res chain seq x y z
N MET A 1 -30.43 22.23 14.81
CA MET A 1 -28.95 22.18 14.70
C MET A 1 -28.59 20.86 14.03
N VAL A 2 -28.32 20.88 12.73
CA VAL A 2 -28.07 19.66 11.95
C VAL A 2 -26.72 19.07 12.37
N ARG A 3 -26.73 17.87 12.93
CA ARG A 3 -25.50 17.15 13.33
C ARG A 3 -24.77 16.73 12.05
N TYR A 4 -23.69 17.44 11.71
CA TYR A 4 -22.84 17.14 10.54
C TYR A 4 -21.98 15.88 10.71
N SER A 5 -21.98 15.26 11.89
CA SER A 5 -21.30 14.00 12.17
C SER A 5 -22.33 12.92 12.45
N LEU A 6 -22.56 12.06 11.46
CA LEU A 6 -23.16 10.76 11.66
C LEU A 6 -22.04 9.76 11.88
N ASP A 7 -22.07 9.08 13.02
CA ASP A 7 -21.23 7.91 13.20
C ASP A 7 -21.74 6.80 12.27
N PRO A 8 -20.86 6.09 11.54
CA PRO A 8 -21.29 4.98 10.71
C PRO A 8 -21.90 3.90 11.60
N GLU A 9 -23.09 3.40 11.22
CA GLU A 9 -23.75 2.28 11.92
C GLU A 9 -22.83 1.07 12.11
N ASN A 10 -21.90 0.88 11.17
CA ASN A 10 -20.85 -0.12 11.30
C ASN A 10 -19.47 0.48 10.95
N PRO A 11 -18.61 0.76 11.95
CA PRO A 11 -17.28 1.32 11.73
C PRO A 11 -16.38 0.40 10.92
N THR A 12 -16.61 -0.93 10.89
CA THR A 12 -15.81 -1.87 10.06
C THR A 12 -16.03 -1.71 8.56
N LYS A 13 -17.19 -1.17 8.13
CA LYS A 13 -17.53 -0.95 6.71
C LYS A 13 -17.19 0.46 6.22
N SER A 14 -16.41 1.20 7.01
CA SER A 14 -16.04 2.57 6.70
C SER A 14 -14.58 2.81 7.09
N CYS A 15 -13.85 3.54 6.26
CA CYS A 15 -12.44 3.87 6.51
C CYS A 15 -12.29 5.35 6.88
N LYS A 16 -11.38 5.69 7.79
CA LYS A 16 -11.08 7.10 8.07
C LYS A 16 -10.23 7.64 6.94
N SER A 17 -10.75 8.58 6.14
CA SER A 17 -9.93 9.23 5.13
C SER A 17 -8.96 10.23 5.78
N ARG A 18 -7.69 10.16 5.40
CA ARG A 18 -6.70 11.21 5.69
C ARG A 18 -6.76 12.23 4.55
N GLY A 19 -7.02 13.49 4.87
CA GLY A 19 -7.00 14.58 3.91
C GLY A 19 -6.35 15.82 4.50
N SER A 20 -5.59 16.56 3.68
CA SER A 20 -4.89 17.78 4.07
C SER A 20 -5.78 19.02 4.11
N ASN A 21 -7.01 18.96 3.56
CA ASN A 21 -7.93 20.10 3.45
C ASN A 21 -9.40 19.71 3.66
N LEU A 22 -9.67 18.86 4.66
CA LEU A 22 -11.05 18.51 5.00
C LEU A 22 -11.58 19.57 5.98
N ARG A 23 -12.55 20.40 5.55
CA ARG A 23 -13.31 21.27 6.48
C ARG A 23 -14.23 20.40 7.34
N VAL A 24 -13.67 19.72 8.33
CA VAL A 24 -14.36 18.83 9.29
C VAL A 24 -13.73 18.88 10.66
N HIS A 25 -14.54 18.68 11.69
CA HIS A 25 -14.08 18.66 13.09
C HIS A 25 -13.72 17.26 13.60
N PHE A 26 -14.01 16.21 12.82
CA PHE A 26 -13.79 14.82 13.23
C PHE A 26 -12.30 14.42 13.18
N LYS A 27 -11.83 13.68 14.20
CA LYS A 27 -10.41 13.39 14.47
C LYS A 27 -10.09 11.89 14.30
N ALA A 28 -8.94 11.57 13.71
CA ALA A 28 -8.43 10.21 13.54
C ALA A 28 -7.22 9.95 14.46
N LYS A 29 -7.46 9.96 15.78
CA LYS A 29 -6.39 9.83 16.80
C LYS A 29 -5.53 8.57 16.65
N GLN A 30 -6.15 7.42 16.34
CA GLN A 30 -5.45 6.15 16.11
C GLN A 30 -4.36 6.23 15.03
N TRP A 31 -4.57 7.06 14.01
CA TRP A 31 -3.66 7.24 12.88
C TRP A 31 -2.82 8.52 13.01
N GLY A 32 -2.79 9.13 14.20
CA GLY A 32 -2.05 10.37 14.46
C GLY A 32 -2.53 11.59 13.67
N TRP A 33 -3.77 11.60 13.15
CA TRP A 33 -4.24 12.64 12.24
C TRP A 33 -5.42 13.46 12.75
N THR A 34 -5.41 14.77 12.43
CA THR A 34 -6.30 15.77 13.03
C THR A 34 -7.59 16.03 12.24
N GLN A 35 -7.77 15.47 11.04
CA GLN A 35 -8.99 15.69 10.24
C GLN A 35 -9.34 14.43 9.43
N SER A 36 -10.55 13.87 9.62
CA SER A 36 -10.98 12.68 8.86
C SER A 36 -12.47 12.65 8.51
N ARG A 37 -12.84 11.79 7.57
CA ARG A 37 -14.24 11.47 7.21
C ARG A 37 -14.45 9.97 7.04
N TRP A 38 -15.72 9.56 6.88
CA TRP A 38 -16.16 8.20 6.57
C TRP A 38 -16.76 8.12 5.16
N PRO A 39 -15.95 7.87 4.10
CA PRO A 39 -16.43 7.80 2.73
C PRO A 39 -17.05 6.42 2.45
N LYS A 40 -18.31 6.23 2.90
CA LYS A 40 -19.05 4.96 2.76
C LYS A 40 -19.01 4.39 1.34
N LYS A 41 -19.34 5.22 0.34
CA LYS A 41 -19.35 4.82 -1.07
C LYS A 41 -17.99 4.27 -1.54
N SER A 42 -16.89 4.97 -1.24
CA SER A 42 -15.55 4.53 -1.64
C SER A 42 -15.15 3.21 -0.97
N ALA A 43 -15.49 3.05 0.31
CA ALA A 43 -15.22 1.80 1.03
C ALA A 43 -15.98 0.61 0.43
N GLU A 44 -17.24 0.81 0.04
CA GLU A 44 -18.05 -0.23 -0.63
C GLU A 44 -17.44 -0.69 -1.96
N PHE A 45 -16.94 0.23 -2.80
CA PHE A 45 -16.28 -0.14 -4.06
C PHE A 45 -14.97 -0.91 -3.84
N LEU A 46 -14.16 -0.52 -2.85
CA LEU A 46 -12.94 -1.25 -2.51
C LEU A 46 -13.23 -2.65 -1.97
N LEU A 47 -14.25 -2.79 -1.11
CA LEU A 47 -14.72 -4.09 -0.63
C LEU A 47 -15.18 -5.00 -1.78
N TYR A 48 -15.92 -4.45 -2.74
CA TYR A 48 -16.33 -5.20 -3.93
C TYR A 48 -15.12 -5.68 -4.75
N MET A 49 -14.12 -4.82 -4.95
CA MET A 49 -12.89 -5.21 -5.65
C MET A 49 -12.10 -6.29 -4.92
N LEU A 50 -12.00 -6.24 -3.59
CA LEU A 50 -11.29 -7.25 -2.80
C LEU A 50 -11.96 -8.62 -2.91
N LYS A 51 -13.29 -8.69 -2.84
CA LYS A 51 -14.04 -9.95 -3.05
C LYS A 51 -13.84 -10.53 -4.45
N ASN A 52 -13.78 -9.65 -5.44
CA ASN A 52 -13.49 -10.08 -6.81
C ASN A 52 -12.04 -10.60 -6.91
N ALA A 53 -11.10 -9.96 -6.23
CA ALA A 53 -9.71 -10.38 -6.23
C ALA A 53 -9.48 -11.69 -5.46
N GLU A 54 -10.20 -11.91 -4.36
CA GLU A 54 -10.29 -13.18 -3.62
C GLU A 54 -10.77 -14.32 -4.54
N SER A 55 -11.90 -14.13 -5.23
CA SER A 55 -12.40 -15.13 -6.20
C SER A 55 -11.41 -15.38 -7.34
N ASN A 56 -10.70 -14.35 -7.83
CA ASN A 56 -9.64 -14.55 -8.83
C ASN A 56 -8.42 -15.30 -8.29
N ALA A 57 -8.15 -15.21 -6.98
CA ALA A 57 -7.06 -15.92 -6.34
C ALA A 57 -7.40 -17.39 -6.12
N GLU A 58 -8.63 -17.69 -5.70
CA GLU A 58 -9.17 -19.06 -5.63
C GLU A 58 -9.11 -19.74 -6.99
N LEU A 59 -9.52 -19.04 -8.07
CA LEU A 59 -9.43 -19.56 -9.44
C LEU A 59 -7.99 -19.81 -9.91
N LYS A 60 -7.00 -19.20 -9.28
CA LYS A 60 -5.58 -19.37 -9.58
C LYS A 60 -4.88 -20.32 -8.61
N ASP A 61 -5.62 -20.98 -7.73
CA ASP A 61 -5.11 -21.86 -6.67
C ASP A 61 -4.08 -21.18 -5.75
N LEU A 62 -4.24 -19.88 -5.51
CA LEU A 62 -3.44 -19.12 -4.52
C LEU A 62 -4.04 -19.29 -3.12
N ASP A 63 -3.21 -19.23 -2.08
CA ASP A 63 -3.65 -19.29 -0.69
C ASP A 63 -4.28 -17.97 -0.24
N VAL A 64 -5.60 -17.93 -0.17
CA VAL A 64 -6.41 -16.75 0.17
C VAL A 64 -6.04 -16.16 1.54
N ASP A 65 -5.67 -16.99 2.51
CA ASP A 65 -5.38 -16.55 3.88
C ASP A 65 -4.02 -15.83 4.00
N SER A 66 -3.08 -16.11 3.08
CA SER A 66 -1.75 -15.49 3.07
C SER A 66 -1.60 -14.34 2.07
N LEU A 67 -2.66 -13.99 1.35
CA LEU A 67 -2.67 -12.85 0.42
C LEU A 67 -2.49 -11.53 1.16
N VAL A 68 -1.61 -10.70 0.62
CA VAL A 68 -1.37 -9.33 1.07
C VAL A 68 -1.52 -8.38 -0.12
N ILE A 69 -2.12 -7.21 0.14
CA ILE A 69 -2.18 -6.13 -0.85
C ILE A 69 -0.79 -5.51 -0.95
N GLU A 70 -0.06 -5.83 -2.03
CA GLU A 70 1.25 -5.24 -2.30
C GLU A 70 1.12 -3.85 -2.90
N HIS A 71 0.19 -3.70 -3.84
CA HIS A 71 0.02 -2.44 -4.55
C HIS A 71 -1.46 -2.10 -4.70
N ILE A 72 -1.78 -0.83 -4.46
CA ILE A 72 -3.07 -0.23 -4.78
C ILE A 72 -2.85 1.17 -5.35
N GLN A 73 -3.42 1.43 -6.52
CA GLN A 73 -3.34 2.72 -7.18
C GLN A 73 -4.72 3.16 -7.67
N VAL A 74 -4.96 4.47 -7.57
CA VAL A 74 -6.22 5.10 -7.97
C VAL A 74 -5.91 6.25 -8.94
N ASN A 75 -6.28 6.07 -10.20
CA ASN A 75 -6.09 7.03 -11.26
C ASN A 75 -7.40 7.78 -11.55
N LYS A 76 -7.31 9.03 -12.01
CA LYS A 76 -8.49 9.79 -12.45
C LYS A 76 -9.00 9.24 -13.77
N ALA A 77 -10.30 9.02 -13.88
CA ALA A 77 -10.94 8.64 -15.13
C ALA A 77 -11.49 9.88 -15.88
N PRO A 78 -11.73 9.80 -17.20
CA PRO A 78 -12.30 10.89 -17.98
C PRO A 78 -13.64 11.37 -17.41
N LYS A 79 -13.81 12.69 -17.32
CA LYS A 79 -15.06 13.30 -16.88
C LYS A 79 -16.04 13.34 -18.04
N THR A 80 -17.29 12.94 -17.82
CA THR A 80 -18.34 13.08 -18.81
C THR A 80 -18.94 14.49 -18.79
N TYR A 81 -19.02 15.13 -19.95
CA TYR A 81 -19.68 16.43 -20.15
C TYR A 81 -21.08 16.19 -20.75
N ARG A 82 -22.11 16.84 -20.21
CA ARG A 82 -23.45 16.91 -20.83
C ARG A 82 -23.58 18.25 -21.56
N GLY A 83 -23.92 18.26 -22.87
CA GLY A 83 -24.33 19.46 -23.64
C GLY A 83 -25.86 19.62 -23.66
N HIS A 84 -26.52 20.76 -23.94
CA HIS A 84 -26.13 22.09 -24.45
C HIS A 84 -26.81 23.22 -23.61
N GLY A 85 -26.17 24.41 -23.51
CA GLY A 85 -26.73 25.62 -22.90
C GLY A 85 -25.85 26.25 -21.80
N ARG A 86 -26.26 27.40 -21.23
CA ARG A 86 -25.66 27.97 -19.99
C ARG A 86 -26.12 27.16 -18.77
N ILE A 87 -25.68 25.92 -18.70
CA ILE A 87 -25.94 25.01 -17.58
C ILE A 87 -24.59 24.59 -17.03
N ASN A 88 -24.32 24.93 -15.76
CA ASN A 88 -23.07 24.53 -15.10
C ASN A 88 -22.93 22.99 -15.17
N PRO A 89 -21.81 22.46 -15.69
CA PRO A 89 -21.65 21.03 -15.87
C PRO A 89 -21.58 20.32 -14.52
N TYR A 90 -22.44 19.34 -14.30
CA TYR A 90 -22.34 18.45 -13.15
C TYR A 90 -21.29 17.37 -13.44
N LEU A 91 -20.02 17.73 -13.25
CA LEU A 91 -18.88 16.86 -13.55
C LEU A 91 -18.72 15.78 -12.48
N SER A 92 -19.15 14.55 -12.78
CA SER A 92 -18.72 13.40 -12.00
C SER A 92 -17.19 13.28 -12.07
N SER A 93 -16.58 12.86 -10.98
CA SER A 93 -15.13 12.58 -10.92
C SER A 93 -14.91 11.09 -10.74
N PRO A 94 -15.04 10.29 -11.81
CA PRO A 94 -14.79 8.85 -11.76
C PRO A 94 -13.29 8.56 -11.58
N CYS A 95 -12.97 7.32 -11.20
CA CYS A 95 -11.60 6.85 -11.02
C CYS A 95 -11.45 5.42 -11.53
N HIS A 96 -10.23 5.08 -11.95
CA HIS A 96 -9.78 3.71 -12.21
C HIS A 96 -9.00 3.26 -10.98
N ILE A 97 -9.31 2.07 -10.48
CA ILE A 97 -8.66 1.49 -9.32
C ILE A 97 -7.99 0.21 -9.79
N GLU A 98 -6.71 0.07 -9.48
CA GLU A 98 -5.94 -1.14 -9.73
C GLU A 98 -5.35 -1.63 -8.40
N MET A 99 -5.36 -2.94 -8.22
CA MET A 99 -4.80 -3.59 -7.04
C MET A 99 -4.06 -4.87 -7.44
N ILE A 100 -2.94 -5.11 -6.79
CA ILE A 100 -2.13 -6.33 -6.94
C ILE A 100 -2.04 -6.95 -5.56
N LEU A 101 -2.44 -8.22 -5.47
CA LEU A 101 -2.27 -9.04 -4.29
C LEU A 101 -1.18 -10.06 -4.58
N THR A 102 -0.35 -10.31 -3.59
CA THR A 102 0.70 -11.33 -3.62
C THR A 102 0.65 -12.15 -2.34
N GLU A 103 1.06 -13.41 -2.45
CA GLU A 103 1.23 -14.25 -1.28
C GLU A 103 2.44 -13.77 -0.49
N LYS A 104 2.31 -13.76 0.83
CA LYS A 104 3.40 -13.36 1.69
C LYS A 104 4.49 -14.44 1.72
N GLU A 105 5.57 -14.22 0.97
CA GLU A 105 6.73 -15.11 1.00
C GLU A 105 7.33 -15.19 2.43
N GLN A 106 7.61 -16.40 2.89
CA GLN A 106 8.49 -16.60 4.03
C GLN A 106 9.90 -16.20 3.60
N ILE A 107 10.40 -15.11 4.19
CA ILE A 107 11.74 -14.61 3.88
C ILE A 107 12.75 -15.63 4.41
N PHE A 108 13.29 -16.46 3.50
CA PHE A 108 14.49 -17.23 3.78
C PHE A 108 15.68 -16.29 3.69
N PRO A 109 16.49 -16.13 4.75
CA PRO A 109 17.70 -15.32 4.66
C PRO A 109 18.59 -15.93 3.57
N LYS A 110 18.85 -15.15 2.51
CA LYS A 110 19.88 -15.52 1.54
C LYS A 110 21.19 -15.66 2.33
N PRO A 111 21.94 -16.76 2.17
CA PRO A 111 23.25 -16.85 2.79
C PRO A 111 24.07 -15.67 2.29
N GLU A 112 24.58 -14.85 3.21
CA GLU A 112 25.56 -13.83 2.86
C GLU A 112 26.76 -14.58 2.29
N GLU A 113 27.01 -14.42 0.98
CA GLU A 113 28.30 -14.80 0.43
C GLU A 113 29.33 -13.95 1.15
N GLU A 114 30.08 -14.55 2.07
CA GLU A 114 31.28 -13.94 2.63
C GLU A 114 32.23 -13.67 1.46
N VAL A 115 32.12 -12.47 0.87
CA VAL A 115 33.12 -11.95 -0.05
C VAL A 115 34.33 -11.67 0.82
N ALA A 116 35.12 -12.72 1.05
CA ALA A 116 36.39 -12.64 1.71
C ALA A 116 37.25 -11.68 0.89
N GLN A 117 37.27 -10.41 1.31
CA GLN A 117 38.20 -9.41 0.80
C GLN A 117 39.60 -9.95 1.12
N LYS A 118 40.19 -10.71 0.18
CA LYS A 118 41.58 -11.12 0.27
C LYS A 118 42.41 -9.83 0.29
N LYS A 119 42.74 -9.36 1.50
CA LYS A 119 43.71 -8.27 1.68
C LYS A 119 44.96 -8.69 0.90
N LYS A 120 45.32 -7.95 -0.15
CA LYS A 120 46.55 -8.19 -0.91
C LYS A 120 47.74 -7.90 0.01
N ILE A 121 48.19 -8.92 0.72
CA ILE A 121 49.39 -8.84 1.53
C ILE A 121 50.59 -8.88 0.59
N SER A 122 51.49 -7.89 0.70
CA SER A 122 52.74 -7.85 -0.07
C SER A 122 53.54 -9.14 0.12
N GLN A 123 54.11 -9.68 -0.96
CA GLN A 123 54.91 -10.91 -0.93
C GLN A 123 56.06 -10.86 0.09
N LYS A 124 56.65 -9.67 0.32
CA LYS A 124 57.68 -9.48 1.36
C LYS A 124 57.13 -9.73 2.77
N LYS A 125 55.91 -9.27 3.06
CA LYS A 125 55.28 -9.44 4.38
C LYS A 125 54.90 -10.91 4.61
N LEU A 126 54.45 -11.60 3.56
CA LEU A 126 54.14 -13.03 3.63
C LEU A 126 55.41 -13.88 3.87
N LYS A 127 56.52 -13.57 3.17
CA LYS A 127 57.81 -14.25 3.40
C LYS A 127 58.34 -14.02 4.82
N LYS A 128 58.23 -12.79 5.35
CA LYS A 128 58.65 -12.49 6.73
C LYS A 128 57.81 -13.24 7.77
N GLN A 129 56.49 -13.32 7.58
CA GLN A 129 55.62 -14.11 8.47
C GLN A 129 55.93 -15.61 8.41
N LYS A 130 56.22 -16.15 7.23
CA LYS A 130 56.62 -17.56 7.08
C LYS A 130 57.97 -17.85 7.74
N LEU A 131 58.91 -16.91 7.69
CA LEU A 131 60.24 -17.06 8.28
C LEU A 131 60.19 -17.00 9.83
N MET A 132 59.38 -16.09 10.37
CA MET A 132 59.11 -15.99 11.83
C MET A 132 58.30 -17.16 12.38
N ALA A 133 57.58 -17.90 11.54
CA ALA A 133 56.80 -19.08 11.94
C ALA A 133 57.58 -20.40 11.82
N TRP A 134 58.81 -20.35 11.29
CA TRP A 134 59.71 -21.49 11.15
C TRP A 134 60.71 -21.57 12.31
N GLU A 135 60.96 -20.47 13.02
CA GLU A 135 61.61 -20.48 14.33
C GLU A 135 60.69 -21.07 15.40
#